data_AF-A0A1F9GH68-F1
#
_entry.id   AF-A0A1F9GH68-F1
#
_cell.length_a   1.000
_cell.length_b   1.000
_cell.length_c   1.000
_cell.angle_alpha   90.00
_cell.angle_beta   90.00
_cell.angle_gamma   90.00
#
_symmetry.space_group_name_H-M   'P 1'
#
loop_
_entity.id
_entity.type
_entity.pdbx_description
1 polymer ?
#
loop_
_entity_poly.entity_id
_entity_poly.type
_entity_poly.pdbx_seq_one_letter_code
_entity_poly.pdbx_strand_id
1 'polypeptide(L)'
;MKFLWIAFSLAFLSMTVVAADDEAKALFEKAKQLEKLSDSLTEKAEKACYWGKGGGSHACMEGFVKKYNAEHGAGSFELLPQLNVIRYTGVHFKQLMEKFPDSSYAGEADYHLLTKNLVGSPDEVFPKVKEFLKRHPSGEWNCKGQMLLGRLNQDIWWIHKKWSWVLYNWKMTEEDLIVKAEPYRQEGIRIFEKVSKDCKGEIKEVAQAEAKLLKAHKDDGKFYGIVNETMVSETKSTP
;
A
#
# COMPACT_ATOMS: atom_id res chain seq x y z
N MET A 1 -22.63 24.73 43.99
CA MET A 1 -21.23 24.42 43.60
C MET A 1 -21.11 23.05 42.91
N LYS A 2 -21.84 22.80 41.80
CA LYS A 2 -21.70 21.56 40.99
C LYS A 2 -21.27 21.83 39.54
N PHE A 3 -21.30 23.08 39.08
CA PHE A 3 -20.93 23.45 37.70
C PHE A 3 -19.43 23.65 37.47
N LEU A 4 -18.63 23.93 38.51
CA LEU A 4 -17.19 24.17 38.34
C LEU A 4 -16.37 22.89 38.07
N TRP A 5 -16.80 21.74 38.61
CA TRP A 5 -16.07 20.47 38.45
C TRP A 5 -16.21 19.86 37.05
N ILE A 6 -17.32 20.11 36.36
CA ILE A 6 -17.57 19.64 34.99
C ILE A 6 -16.69 20.42 34.00
N ALA A 7 -16.56 21.74 34.16
CA ALA A 7 -15.73 22.58 33.29
C ALA A 7 -14.23 22.24 33.39
N PHE A 8 -13.73 21.94 34.59
CA PHE A 8 -12.33 21.56 34.80
C PHE A 8 -12.00 20.19 34.20
N SER A 9 -12.94 19.24 34.27
CA SER A 9 -12.79 17.91 33.67
C SER A 9 -12.80 17.94 32.14
N LEU A 10 -13.63 18.81 31.53
CA LEU A 10 -13.68 19.01 30.08
C LEU A 10 -12.41 19.67 29.53
N ALA A 11 -11.84 20.65 30.24
CA ALA A 11 -10.60 21.32 29.81
C ALA A 11 -9.38 20.40 29.90
N PHE A 12 -9.33 19.53 30.93
CA PHE A 12 -8.23 18.56 31.06
C PHE A 12 -8.32 17.47 29.99
N LEU A 13 -9.52 16.96 29.70
CA LEU A 13 -9.73 16.03 28.59
C LEU A 13 -9.38 16.66 27.22
N SER A 14 -9.77 17.93 26.98
CA SER A 14 -9.49 18.56 25.69
C SER A 14 -7.99 18.79 25.46
N MET A 15 -7.23 19.17 26.50
CA MET A 15 -5.77 19.37 26.40
C MET A 15 -5.02 18.05 26.15
N THR A 16 -5.44 16.95 26.77
CA THR A 16 -4.81 15.63 26.54
C THR A 16 -5.10 15.06 25.15
N VAL A 17 -6.29 15.33 24.60
CA VAL A 17 -6.67 14.86 23.26
C VAL A 17 -5.90 15.63 22.16
N VAL A 18 -5.72 16.94 22.33
CA VAL A 18 -4.96 17.76 21.36
C VAL A 18 -3.49 17.36 21.32
N ALA A 19 -2.85 17.13 22.47
CA ALA A 19 -1.45 16.70 22.52
C ALA A 19 -1.21 15.31 21.89
N ALA A 20 -2.17 14.39 22.00
CA ALA A 20 -2.10 13.07 21.40
C ALA A 20 -2.24 13.11 19.86
N ASP A 21 -3.13 13.96 19.34
CA ASP A 21 -3.32 14.10 17.88
C ASP A 21 -2.13 14.82 17.22
N ASP A 22 -1.48 15.77 17.92
CA ASP A 22 -0.25 16.41 17.46
C ASP A 22 0.93 15.42 17.37
N GLU A 23 1.09 14.51 18.34
CA GLU A 23 2.13 13.47 18.28
C GLU A 23 1.82 12.43 17.18
N ALA A 24 0.56 12.03 17.02
CA ALA A 24 0.13 11.16 15.93
C ALA A 24 0.42 11.79 14.56
N LYS A 25 0.09 13.07 14.39
CA LYS A 25 0.42 13.85 13.19
C LYS A 25 1.92 13.91 12.92
N ALA A 26 2.74 14.12 13.94
CA ALA A 26 4.19 14.17 13.79
C ALA A 26 4.76 12.83 13.30
N LEU A 27 4.29 11.70 13.86
CA LEU A 27 4.66 10.36 13.38
C LEU A 27 4.20 10.13 11.95
N PHE A 28 2.99 10.55 11.62
CA PHE A 28 2.39 10.40 10.31
C PHE A 28 3.17 11.15 9.22
N GLU A 29 3.44 12.43 9.44
CA GLU A 29 4.19 13.27 8.49
C GLU A 29 5.64 12.79 8.34
N LYS A 30 6.28 12.39 9.44
CA LYS A 30 7.61 11.79 9.39
C LYS A 30 7.61 10.52 8.55
N ALA A 31 6.61 9.65 8.71
CA ALA A 31 6.49 8.43 7.90
C ALA A 31 6.37 8.75 6.40
N LYS A 32 5.50 9.70 6.02
CA LYS A 32 5.33 10.12 4.62
C LYS A 32 6.58 10.75 4.03
N GLN A 33 7.33 11.53 4.83
CA GLN A 33 8.59 12.10 4.40
C GLN A 33 9.64 11.01 4.14
N LEU A 34 9.81 10.07 5.07
CA LEU A 34 10.80 9.00 4.94
C LEU A 34 10.47 8.03 3.79
N GLU A 35 9.18 7.78 3.55
CA GLU A 35 8.74 7.00 2.39
C GLU A 35 9.18 7.66 1.06
N LYS A 36 8.94 8.98 0.91
CA LYS A 36 9.38 9.74 -0.28
C LYS A 36 10.89 9.82 -0.43
N LEU A 37 11.63 9.85 0.68
CA LEU A 37 13.10 9.93 0.66
C LEU A 37 13.77 8.62 0.26
N SER A 38 13.06 7.49 0.36
CA SER A 38 13.65 6.16 0.22
C SER A 38 14.40 5.92 -1.09
N ASP A 39 13.85 6.39 -2.21
CA ASP A 39 14.50 6.25 -3.52
C ASP A 39 15.77 7.12 -3.61
N SER A 40 15.73 8.34 -3.09
CA SER A 40 16.91 9.23 -3.07
C SER A 40 18.02 8.71 -2.16
N LEU A 41 17.66 8.12 -1.01
CA LEU A 41 18.62 7.47 -0.11
C LEU A 41 19.24 6.23 -0.76
N THR A 42 18.45 5.45 -1.48
CA THR A 42 18.95 4.33 -2.28
C THR A 42 19.93 4.81 -3.34
N GLU A 43 19.56 5.78 -4.17
CA GLU A 43 20.42 6.31 -5.23
C GLU A 43 21.74 6.86 -4.68
N LYS A 44 21.69 7.57 -3.55
CA LYS A 44 22.88 8.10 -2.88
C LYS A 44 23.79 6.98 -2.38
N ALA A 45 23.23 5.95 -1.78
CA ALA A 45 23.98 4.80 -1.30
C ALA A 45 24.57 4.00 -2.48
N GLU A 46 23.79 3.77 -3.54
CA GLU A 46 24.24 3.08 -4.76
C GLU A 46 25.41 3.80 -5.43
N LYS A 47 25.32 5.13 -5.61
CA LYS A 47 26.41 5.94 -6.16
C LYS A 47 27.68 5.84 -5.32
N ALA A 48 27.55 5.93 -4.01
CA ALA A 48 28.68 5.86 -3.10
C ALA A 48 29.31 4.47 -3.06
N CYS A 49 28.50 3.41 -3.09
CA CYS A 49 28.97 2.05 -2.99
C CYS A 49 29.48 1.52 -4.33
N TYR A 50 28.71 1.62 -5.40
CA TYR A 50 28.97 0.91 -6.66
C TYR A 50 29.63 1.75 -7.74
N TRP A 51 29.43 3.08 -7.76
CA TRP A 51 29.90 3.92 -8.87
C TRP A 51 31.28 4.55 -8.61
N GLY A 52 31.89 4.28 -7.44
CA GLY A 52 33.26 4.65 -7.11
C GLY A 52 34.32 3.67 -7.66
N LYS A 53 35.60 4.08 -7.62
CA LYS A 53 36.75 3.23 -7.97
C LYS A 53 36.99 2.19 -6.88
N GLY A 54 36.29 1.06 -6.92
CA GLY A 54 36.50 -0.01 -5.95
C GLY A 54 35.62 -1.25 -6.04
N GLY A 55 34.56 -1.25 -6.85
CA GLY A 55 33.60 -2.36 -6.89
C GLY A 55 32.80 -2.41 -5.59
N GLY A 56 31.60 -1.82 -5.61
CA GLY A 56 30.75 -1.76 -4.44
C GLY A 56 30.35 -3.13 -3.91
N SER A 57 30.18 -3.21 -2.60
CA SER A 57 29.76 -4.43 -1.91
C SER A 57 28.43 -4.22 -1.19
N HIS A 58 27.69 -5.31 -1.02
CA HIS A 58 26.49 -5.35 -0.20
C HIS A 58 26.71 -4.78 1.21
N ALA A 59 27.87 -5.07 1.82
CA ALA A 59 28.26 -4.55 3.13
C ALA A 59 28.34 -3.01 3.19
N CYS A 60 28.68 -2.35 2.07
CA CYS A 60 28.64 -0.88 1.98
C CYS A 60 27.20 -0.36 2.12
N MET A 61 26.25 -0.98 1.41
CA MET A 61 24.82 -0.62 1.47
C MET A 61 24.24 -0.85 2.88
N GLU A 62 24.60 -1.95 3.53
CA GLU A 62 24.22 -2.19 4.94
C GLU A 62 24.76 -1.10 5.89
N GLY A 63 25.95 -0.57 5.61
CA GLY A 63 26.52 0.57 6.34
C GLY A 63 25.64 1.82 6.23
N PHE A 64 25.10 2.11 5.04
CA PHE A 64 24.15 3.19 4.84
C PHE A 64 22.83 2.95 5.58
N VAL A 65 22.29 1.73 5.58
CA VAL A 65 21.10 1.38 6.36
C VAL A 65 21.31 1.64 7.86
N LYS A 66 22.45 1.21 8.42
CA LYS A 66 22.78 1.50 9.83
C LYS A 66 22.83 2.99 10.12
N LYS A 67 23.43 3.78 9.22
CA LYS A 67 23.48 5.24 9.34
C LYS A 67 22.09 5.88 9.31
N TYR A 68 21.25 5.50 8.34
CA TYR A 68 19.89 6.04 8.22
C TYR A 68 19.01 5.64 9.40
N ASN A 69 19.17 4.43 9.94
CA ASN A 69 18.48 3.99 11.15
C ASN A 69 18.94 4.76 12.41
N ALA A 70 20.22 5.13 12.50
CA ALA A 70 20.69 5.99 13.60
C ALA A 70 20.10 7.40 13.53
N GLU A 71 19.91 7.94 12.32
CA GLU A 71 19.38 9.29 12.10
C GLU A 71 17.86 9.37 12.25
N HIS A 72 17.14 8.38 11.72
CA HIS A 72 15.68 8.44 11.60
C HIS A 72 14.93 7.57 12.61
N GLY A 73 15.63 6.69 13.33
CA GLY A 73 15.07 5.77 14.31
C GLY A 73 15.34 4.32 13.93
N ALA A 74 15.54 3.47 14.94
CA ALA A 74 15.85 2.06 14.73
C ALA A 74 14.81 1.36 13.86
N GLY A 75 15.28 0.61 12.87
CA GLY A 75 14.41 -0.13 11.94
C GLY A 75 13.61 0.74 10.97
N SER A 76 13.95 2.02 10.79
CA SER A 76 13.31 2.88 9.79
C SER A 76 13.53 2.39 8.37
N PHE A 77 14.70 1.84 8.09
CA PHE A 77 15.13 1.38 6.78
C PHE A 77 15.66 -0.05 6.83
N GLU A 78 15.44 -0.77 5.75
CA GLU A 78 16.01 -2.08 5.49
C GLU A 78 16.59 -2.15 4.08
N LEU A 79 17.57 -3.02 3.89
CA LEU A 79 18.12 -3.34 2.58
C LEU A 79 17.35 -4.54 2.03
N LEU A 80 16.93 -4.46 0.77
CA LEU A 80 16.50 -5.61 -0.02
C LEU A 80 17.69 -6.14 -0.81
N PRO A 81 18.38 -7.22 -0.37
CA PRO A 81 19.63 -7.67 -0.97
C PRO A 81 19.51 -8.02 -2.45
N GLN A 82 18.36 -8.59 -2.85
CA GLN A 82 18.10 -9.01 -4.22
C GLN A 82 17.98 -7.85 -5.21
N LEU A 83 17.62 -6.65 -4.73
CA LEU A 83 17.46 -5.45 -5.54
C LEU A 83 18.52 -4.39 -5.27
N ASN A 84 19.34 -4.55 -4.22
CA ASN A 84 20.19 -3.51 -3.66
C ASN A 84 19.45 -2.20 -3.35
N VAL A 85 18.17 -2.28 -2.99
CA VAL A 85 17.34 -1.10 -2.68
C VAL A 85 17.24 -0.91 -1.16
N ILE A 86 17.43 0.32 -0.69
CA ILE A 86 17.14 0.70 0.69
C ILE A 86 15.71 1.22 0.77
N ARG A 87 14.83 0.48 1.44
CA ARG A 87 13.44 0.87 1.59
C ARG A 87 13.09 1.31 3.01
N TYR A 88 12.28 2.36 3.12
CA TYR A 88 11.59 2.68 4.37
C TYR A 88 10.70 1.51 4.78
N THR A 89 10.60 1.17 6.07
CA THR A 89 9.88 -0.02 6.57
C THR A 89 8.44 0.25 6.99
N GLY A 90 8.06 1.53 7.15
CA GLY A 90 6.78 1.91 7.74
C GLY A 90 6.76 1.92 9.28
N VAL A 91 7.92 1.82 9.95
CA VAL A 91 7.98 1.73 11.43
C VAL A 91 7.21 2.85 12.15
N HIS A 92 7.22 4.09 11.63
CA HIS A 92 6.51 5.20 12.27
C HIS A 92 4.99 5.12 12.08
N PHE A 93 4.51 4.53 10.97
CA PHE A 93 3.08 4.23 10.81
C PHE A 93 2.65 3.16 11.82
N LYS A 94 3.47 2.13 12.04
CA LYS A 94 3.21 1.10 13.07
C LYS A 94 3.16 1.71 14.47
N GLN A 95 4.14 2.54 14.82
CA GLN A 95 4.17 3.25 16.09
C GLN A 95 2.96 4.17 16.28
N LEU A 96 2.53 4.86 15.23
CA LEU A 96 1.31 5.67 15.26
C LEU A 96 0.09 4.81 15.58
N MET A 97 -0.09 3.70 14.88
CA MET A 97 -1.25 2.81 15.09
C MET A 97 -1.23 2.13 16.46
N GLU A 98 -0.05 1.80 16.99
CA GLU A 98 0.10 1.19 18.31
C GLU A 98 -0.20 2.19 19.44
N LYS A 99 0.28 3.44 19.32
CA LYS A 99 0.14 4.46 20.36
C LYS A 99 -1.15 5.26 20.28
N PHE A 100 -1.63 5.50 19.06
CA PHE A 100 -2.76 6.38 18.76
C PHE A 100 -3.75 5.72 17.78
N PRO A 101 -4.31 4.55 18.14
CA PRO A 101 -5.19 3.77 17.26
C PRO A 101 -6.46 4.53 16.85
N ASP A 102 -6.92 5.45 17.70
CA ASP A 102 -8.13 6.26 17.46
C ASP A 102 -7.84 7.63 16.82
N SER A 103 -6.57 7.91 16.48
CA SER A 103 -6.23 9.18 15.82
C SER A 103 -6.83 9.28 14.41
N SER A 104 -7.05 10.51 13.96
CA SER A 104 -7.53 10.77 12.59
C SER A 104 -6.59 10.23 11.50
N TYR A 105 -5.33 9.98 11.86
CA TYR A 105 -4.27 9.48 10.98
C TYR A 105 -4.14 7.95 10.95
N ALA A 106 -4.74 7.22 11.90
CA ALA A 106 -4.54 5.78 12.04
C ALA A 106 -5.03 4.98 10.82
N GLY A 107 -6.16 5.37 10.24
CA GLY A 107 -6.68 4.72 9.04
C GLY A 107 -5.83 4.96 7.79
N GLU A 108 -5.26 6.17 7.63
CA GLU A 108 -4.35 6.47 6.52
C GLU A 108 -3.04 5.69 6.70
N ALA A 109 -2.52 5.63 7.92
CA ALA A 109 -1.33 4.87 8.27
C ALA A 109 -1.49 3.36 7.95
N ASP A 110 -2.61 2.74 8.32
CA ASP A 110 -2.91 1.32 8.00
C ASP A 110 -2.98 1.12 6.48
N TYR A 111 -3.60 2.05 5.75
CA TYR A 111 -3.67 1.97 4.30
C TYR A 111 -2.29 2.08 3.63
N HIS A 112 -1.42 2.97 4.10
CA HIS A 112 -0.03 3.04 3.63
C HIS A 112 0.75 1.75 3.93
N LEU A 113 0.58 1.17 5.11
CA LEU A 113 1.23 -0.10 5.47
C LEU A 113 0.75 -1.27 4.61
N LEU A 114 -0.54 -1.29 4.27
CA LEU A 114 -1.14 -2.26 3.36
C LEU A 114 -0.49 -2.14 1.97
N THR A 115 -0.60 -0.99 1.32
CA THR A 115 -0.20 -0.81 -0.09
C THR A 115 1.30 -0.97 -0.29
N LYS A 116 2.11 -0.56 0.68
CA LYS A 116 3.57 -0.71 0.65
C LYS A 116 4.07 -2.14 0.46
N ASN A 117 3.33 -3.12 1.01
CA ASN A 117 3.70 -4.54 0.97
C ASN A 117 2.73 -5.35 0.11
N LEU A 118 2.02 -4.68 -0.81
CA LEU A 118 0.98 -5.25 -1.64
C LEU A 118 1.49 -5.61 -3.03
N VAL A 119 2.52 -6.44 -3.06
CA VAL A 119 2.99 -7.09 -4.29
C VAL A 119 3.09 -8.58 -4.01
N GLY A 120 2.51 -9.40 -4.88
CA GLY A 120 2.59 -10.86 -4.75
C GLY A 120 1.53 -11.59 -5.57
N SER A 121 1.40 -12.88 -5.27
CA SER A 121 0.35 -13.72 -5.86
C SER A 121 -1.04 -13.38 -5.28
N PRO A 122 -2.14 -13.74 -5.96
CA PRO A 122 -3.50 -13.54 -5.42
C PRO A 122 -3.70 -14.10 -4.01
N ASP A 123 -3.12 -15.26 -3.71
CA ASP A 123 -3.24 -15.94 -2.42
C ASP A 123 -2.49 -15.22 -1.29
N GLU A 124 -1.50 -14.39 -1.60
CA GLU A 124 -0.78 -13.57 -0.62
C GLU A 124 -1.42 -12.18 -0.46
N VAL A 125 -1.94 -11.62 -1.55
CA VAL A 125 -2.42 -10.23 -1.60
C VAL A 125 -3.86 -10.10 -1.12
N PHE A 126 -4.78 -10.97 -1.56
CA PHE A 126 -6.19 -10.87 -1.16
C PHE A 126 -6.42 -11.01 0.35
N PRO A 127 -5.74 -11.91 1.08
CA PRO A 127 -5.91 -11.98 2.54
C PRO A 127 -5.57 -10.67 3.24
N LYS A 128 -4.50 -9.98 2.82
CA LYS A 128 -4.08 -8.69 3.41
C LYS A 128 -5.15 -7.62 3.25
N VAL A 129 -5.73 -7.49 2.05
CA VAL A 129 -6.81 -6.52 1.79
C VAL A 129 -8.09 -6.90 2.54
N LYS A 130 -8.42 -8.20 2.62
CA LYS A 130 -9.57 -8.67 3.41
C LYS A 130 -9.39 -8.39 4.90
N GLU A 131 -8.19 -8.52 5.43
CA GLU A 131 -7.88 -8.20 6.83
C GLU A 131 -8.01 -6.70 7.10
N PHE A 132 -7.49 -5.86 6.20
CA PHE A 132 -7.68 -4.41 6.26
C PHE A 132 -9.17 -4.03 6.25
N LEU A 133 -9.97 -4.62 5.35
CA LEU A 133 -11.41 -4.38 5.27
C LEU A 133 -12.18 -4.85 6.52
N LYS A 134 -11.67 -5.85 7.25
CA LYS A 134 -12.24 -6.26 8.55
C LYS A 134 -11.96 -5.23 9.64
N ARG A 135 -10.78 -4.59 9.63
CA ARG A 135 -10.43 -3.49 10.55
C ARG A 135 -11.17 -2.20 10.23
N HIS A 136 -11.47 -1.97 8.95
CA HIS A 136 -12.18 -0.78 8.46
C HIS A 136 -13.52 -1.18 7.80
N PRO A 137 -14.57 -1.55 8.57
CA PRO A 137 -15.82 -2.07 8.01
C PRO A 137 -16.68 -0.99 7.31
N SER A 138 -16.41 0.30 7.55
CA SER A 138 -17.14 1.43 6.98
C SER A 138 -16.26 2.68 6.84
N GLY A 139 -16.77 3.71 6.17
CA GLY A 139 -16.08 5.01 6.04
C GLY A 139 -15.08 5.05 4.89
N GLU A 140 -14.25 6.10 4.88
CA GLU A 140 -13.31 6.39 3.79
C GLU A 140 -12.32 5.24 3.55
N TRP A 141 -11.77 4.66 4.62
CA TRP A 141 -10.79 3.58 4.52
C TRP A 141 -11.42 2.29 4.00
N ASN A 142 -12.68 2.00 4.35
CA ASN A 142 -13.43 0.92 3.71
C ASN A 142 -13.55 1.15 2.21
N CYS A 143 -13.95 2.36 1.80
CA CYS A 143 -14.06 2.74 0.39
C CYS A 143 -12.74 2.56 -0.36
N LYS A 144 -11.62 3.02 0.20
CA LYS A 144 -10.27 2.83 -0.36
C LYS A 144 -9.87 1.35 -0.44
N GLY A 145 -10.15 0.55 0.58
CA GLY A 145 -9.89 -0.89 0.58
C GLY A 145 -10.73 -1.65 -0.44
N GLN A 146 -12.01 -1.30 -0.61
CA GLN A 146 -12.89 -1.90 -1.64
C GLN A 146 -12.41 -1.50 -3.03
N MET A 147 -12.03 -0.24 -3.24
CA MET A 147 -11.47 0.23 -4.50
C MET A 147 -10.22 -0.56 -4.89
N LEU A 148 -9.30 -0.74 -3.93
CA LEU A 148 -8.11 -1.56 -4.11
C LEU A 148 -8.45 -3.02 -4.45
N LEU A 149 -9.43 -3.63 -3.78
CA LEU A 149 -9.87 -4.99 -4.09
C LEU A 149 -10.42 -5.13 -5.52
N GLY A 150 -11.16 -4.14 -6.02
CA GLY A 150 -11.63 -4.10 -7.40
C GLY A 150 -10.48 -4.04 -8.40
N ARG A 151 -9.49 -3.19 -8.12
CA ARG A 151 -8.27 -3.03 -8.93
C ARG A 151 -7.40 -4.29 -8.97
N LEU A 152 -7.28 -5.02 -7.87
CA LEU A 152 -6.55 -6.29 -7.85
C LEU A 152 -7.26 -7.39 -8.67
N ASN A 153 -8.60 -7.37 -8.71
CA ASN A 153 -9.35 -8.24 -9.62
C ASN A 153 -9.13 -7.84 -11.09
N GLN A 154 -9.01 -6.54 -11.37
CA GLN A 154 -8.63 -6.04 -12.69
C GLN A 154 -7.20 -6.47 -13.08
N ASP A 155 -6.22 -6.43 -12.17
CA ASP A 155 -4.86 -6.93 -12.43
C ASP A 155 -4.91 -8.41 -12.89
N ILE A 156 -5.63 -9.26 -12.16
CA ILE A 156 -5.74 -10.69 -12.48
C ILE A 156 -6.43 -10.90 -13.84
N TRP A 157 -7.54 -10.19 -14.08
CA TRP A 157 -8.24 -10.25 -15.36
C TRP A 157 -7.32 -9.84 -16.51
N TRP A 158 -6.57 -8.75 -16.35
CA TRP A 158 -5.62 -8.29 -17.35
C TRP A 158 -4.50 -9.31 -17.58
N ILE A 159 -3.93 -9.86 -16.51
CA ILE A 159 -2.88 -10.88 -16.61
C ILE A 159 -3.37 -12.09 -17.38
N HIS A 160 -4.55 -12.62 -17.07
CA HIS A 160 -5.10 -13.75 -17.82
C HIS A 160 -5.46 -13.39 -19.26
N LYS A 161 -5.93 -12.17 -19.53
CA LYS A 161 -6.33 -11.73 -20.88
C LYS A 161 -5.14 -11.41 -21.80
N LYS A 162 -4.04 -10.89 -21.26
CA LYS A 162 -2.93 -10.31 -22.04
C LYS A 162 -1.58 -10.96 -21.77
N TRP A 163 -1.37 -11.49 -20.57
CA TRP A 163 -0.10 -11.99 -20.06
C TRP A 163 -0.19 -13.47 -19.67
N SER A 164 -0.91 -14.26 -20.47
CA SER A 164 -0.76 -15.71 -20.51
C SER A 164 0.64 -16.11 -20.98
N TRP A 165 1.61 -15.95 -20.08
CA TRP A 165 3.00 -16.35 -20.18
C TRP A 165 3.10 -17.88 -20.17
N VAL A 166 3.51 -18.46 -21.29
CA VAL A 166 4.56 -19.50 -21.43
C VAL A 166 4.45 -20.85 -20.66
N LEU A 167 3.76 -21.04 -19.54
CA LEU A 167 3.88 -22.30 -18.76
C LEU A 167 2.59 -22.71 -18.00
N TYR A 168 1.69 -23.40 -18.70
CA TYR A 168 0.93 -24.50 -18.08
C TYR A 168 0.72 -25.59 -19.15
N ASN A 169 1.59 -26.61 -19.15
CA ASN A 169 1.48 -27.83 -19.97
C ASN A 169 1.56 -27.72 -21.51
N TRP A 170 2.10 -26.64 -22.09
CA TRP A 170 2.19 -26.45 -23.57
C TRP A 170 0.83 -26.56 -24.31
N LYS A 171 -0.31 -26.45 -23.61
CA LYS A 171 -1.64 -26.80 -24.14
C LYS A 171 -2.78 -25.92 -23.60
N MET A 172 -2.59 -24.62 -23.45
CA MET A 172 -3.69 -23.71 -23.10
C MET A 172 -4.07 -22.84 -24.30
N THR A 173 -5.36 -22.83 -24.65
CA THR A 173 -5.90 -22.01 -25.74
C THR A 173 -6.24 -20.60 -25.22
N GLU A 174 -6.34 -19.62 -26.13
CA GLU A 174 -6.80 -18.27 -25.80
C GLU A 174 -8.21 -18.25 -25.18
N GLU A 175 -9.05 -19.21 -25.56
CA GLU A 175 -10.41 -19.38 -25.04
C GLU A 175 -10.42 -19.78 -23.55
N ASP A 176 -9.55 -20.71 -23.15
CA ASP A 176 -9.43 -21.14 -21.74
C ASP A 176 -9.01 -19.99 -20.82
N LEU A 177 -8.22 -19.06 -21.36
CA LEU A 177 -7.73 -17.88 -20.66
C LEU A 177 -8.81 -16.83 -20.47
N ILE A 178 -9.60 -16.58 -21.52
CA ILE A 178 -10.77 -15.70 -21.44
C ILE A 178 -11.76 -16.23 -20.41
N VAL A 179 -12.02 -17.55 -20.41
CA VAL A 179 -12.92 -18.19 -19.44
C VAL A 179 -12.40 -18.07 -18.01
N LYS A 180 -11.09 -18.25 -17.76
CA LYS A 180 -10.49 -18.08 -16.43
C LYS A 180 -10.42 -16.63 -15.96
N ALA A 181 -10.29 -15.67 -16.88
CA ALA A 181 -10.20 -14.25 -16.56
C ALA A 181 -11.57 -13.65 -16.18
N GLU A 182 -12.65 -14.17 -16.78
CA GLU A 182 -13.98 -13.57 -16.70
C GLU A 182 -14.56 -13.43 -15.27
N PRO A 183 -14.40 -14.41 -14.35
CA PRO A 183 -14.85 -14.26 -12.97
C PRO A 183 -14.24 -13.04 -12.28
N TYR A 184 -12.94 -12.77 -12.51
CA TYR A 184 -12.25 -11.62 -11.93
C TYR A 184 -12.74 -10.30 -12.53
N ARG A 185 -13.04 -10.27 -13.83
CA ARG A 185 -13.66 -9.09 -14.46
C ARG A 185 -15.02 -8.78 -13.84
N GLN A 186 -15.88 -9.80 -13.69
CA GLN A 186 -17.21 -9.65 -13.11
C GLN A 186 -17.14 -9.21 -11.65
N GLU A 187 -16.22 -9.77 -10.87
CA GLU A 187 -16.02 -9.38 -9.48
C GLU A 187 -15.49 -7.95 -9.36
N GLY A 188 -14.54 -7.54 -10.21
CA GLY A 188 -14.06 -6.16 -10.28
C GLY A 188 -15.19 -5.18 -10.59
N ILE A 189 -16.03 -5.47 -11.59
CA ILE A 189 -17.23 -4.66 -11.93
C ILE A 189 -18.16 -4.55 -10.72
N ARG A 190 -18.48 -5.69 -10.08
CA ARG A 190 -19.38 -5.73 -8.91
C ARG A 190 -18.86 -4.86 -7.77
N ILE A 191 -17.56 -4.92 -7.50
CA ILE A 191 -16.92 -4.13 -6.45
C ILE A 191 -16.95 -2.64 -6.79
N PHE A 192 -16.58 -2.25 -8.02
CA PHE A 192 -16.60 -0.85 -8.42
C PHE A 192 -18.01 -0.25 -8.43
N GLU A 193 -19.01 -1.02 -8.86
CA GLU A 193 -20.42 -0.60 -8.76
C GLU A 193 -20.82 -0.38 -7.31
N LYS A 194 -20.43 -1.28 -6.39
CA LYS A 194 -20.65 -1.11 -4.96
C LYS A 194 -19.97 0.16 -4.42
N VAL A 195 -18.69 0.38 -4.73
CA VAL A 195 -17.95 1.59 -4.32
C VAL A 195 -18.65 2.84 -4.86
N SER A 196 -19.09 2.84 -6.13
CA SER A 196 -19.77 3.99 -6.73
C SER A 196 -21.12 4.32 -6.10
N LYS A 197 -21.75 3.33 -5.47
CA LYS A 197 -23.03 3.47 -4.77
C LYS A 197 -22.84 3.93 -3.32
N ASP A 198 -21.90 3.31 -2.62
CA ASP A 198 -21.76 3.45 -1.16
C ASP A 198 -20.81 4.58 -0.76
N CYS A 199 -19.90 4.99 -1.65
CA CYS A 199 -18.87 6.00 -1.39
C CYS A 199 -19.18 7.37 -2.02
N LYS A 200 -18.46 8.40 -1.62
CA LYS A 200 -18.66 9.80 -2.03
C LYS A 200 -17.36 10.44 -2.52
N GLY A 201 -17.47 11.54 -3.26
CA GLY A 201 -16.33 12.31 -3.77
C GLY A 201 -15.60 11.60 -4.92
N GLU A 202 -14.31 11.91 -5.08
CA GLU A 202 -13.48 11.43 -6.19
C GLU A 202 -13.48 9.90 -6.33
N ILE A 203 -13.41 9.16 -5.22
CA ILE A 203 -13.37 7.69 -5.26
C ILE A 203 -14.60 7.08 -5.94
N LYS A 204 -15.77 7.72 -5.81
CA LYS A 204 -16.99 7.30 -6.52
C LYS A 204 -16.84 7.51 -8.01
N GLU A 205 -16.34 8.67 -8.43
CA GLU A 205 -16.18 9.02 -9.84
C GLU A 205 -15.17 8.09 -10.52
N VAL A 206 -14.05 7.82 -9.84
CA VAL A 206 -13.03 6.86 -10.30
C VAL A 206 -13.62 5.45 -10.40
N ALA A 207 -14.36 4.98 -9.39
CA ALA A 207 -15.01 3.67 -9.44
C ALA A 207 -16.01 3.55 -10.61
N GLN A 208 -16.76 4.61 -10.93
CA GLN A 208 -17.65 4.62 -12.09
C GLN A 208 -16.87 4.51 -13.41
N ALA A 209 -15.75 5.22 -13.51
CA ALA A 209 -14.88 5.17 -14.69
C ALA A 209 -14.26 3.78 -14.86
N GLU A 210 -13.71 3.18 -13.80
CA GLU A 210 -13.11 1.84 -13.83
C GLU A 210 -14.15 0.75 -14.15
N ALA A 211 -15.36 0.83 -13.56
CA ALA A 211 -16.47 -0.06 -13.93
C ALA A 211 -16.84 0.04 -15.42
N LYS A 212 -16.87 1.26 -15.97
CA LYS A 212 -17.16 1.49 -17.40
C LYS A 212 -16.07 0.91 -18.30
N LEU A 213 -14.80 1.05 -17.91
CA LEU A 213 -13.67 0.46 -18.64
C LEU A 213 -13.77 -1.07 -18.65
N LEU A 214 -13.95 -1.71 -17.49
CA LEU A 214 -14.05 -3.16 -17.39
C LEU A 214 -15.26 -3.73 -18.16
N LYS A 215 -16.40 -3.03 -18.15
CA LYS A 215 -17.57 -3.40 -18.98
C LYS A 215 -17.29 -3.32 -20.47
N ALA A 216 -16.47 -2.35 -20.90
CA ALA A 216 -16.00 -2.22 -22.27
C ALA A 216 -14.81 -3.14 -22.61
N HIS A 217 -14.47 -4.09 -21.72
CA HIS A 217 -13.30 -4.96 -21.85
C HIS A 217 -11.99 -4.16 -22.01
N LYS A 218 -11.87 -3.02 -21.31
CA LYS A 218 -10.65 -2.21 -21.21
C LYS A 218 -10.17 -2.13 -19.76
N ASP A 219 -8.90 -1.76 -19.58
CA ASP A 219 -8.33 -1.36 -18.30
C ASP A 219 -7.82 0.09 -18.41
N ASP A 220 -7.25 0.60 -17.32
CA ASP A 220 -6.60 1.91 -17.26
C ASP A 220 -5.07 1.83 -17.46
N GLY A 221 -4.55 0.65 -17.81
CA GLY A 221 -3.12 0.37 -18.01
C GLY A 221 -2.26 0.42 -16.75
N LYS A 222 -2.86 0.49 -15.56
CA LYS A 222 -2.13 0.54 -14.28
C LYS A 222 -2.08 -0.83 -13.61
N PHE A 223 -1.05 -0.98 -12.79
CA PHE A 223 -0.77 -2.18 -12.01
C PHE A 223 -0.83 -1.87 -10.53
N TYR A 224 -1.58 -2.66 -9.76
CA TYR A 224 -1.91 -2.33 -8.37
C TYR A 224 -1.38 -3.30 -7.32
N GLY A 225 -1.00 -4.53 -7.70
CA GLY A 225 -0.29 -5.41 -6.78
C GLY A 225 -0.20 -6.89 -7.12
N ILE A 226 -0.98 -7.42 -8.07
CA ILE A 226 -0.92 -8.86 -8.39
C ILE A 226 0.12 -9.15 -9.46
N VAL A 227 1.26 -9.75 -9.13
CA VAL A 227 2.29 -10.13 -10.12
C VAL A 227 2.16 -11.59 -10.54
N ASN A 228 2.62 -11.93 -11.75
CA ASN A 228 2.89 -13.32 -12.14
C ASN A 228 4.12 -13.85 -11.36
N GLU A 229 4.13 -15.13 -11.00
CA GLU A 229 5.15 -15.77 -10.13
C GLU A 229 6.60 -15.58 -10.61
N THR A 230 6.80 -15.33 -11.91
CA THR A 230 8.11 -15.04 -12.52
C THR A 230 8.64 -13.63 -12.31
N MET A 231 7.88 -12.68 -11.75
CA MET A 231 8.27 -11.27 -11.64
C MET A 231 8.50 -10.75 -10.20
N VAL A 232 8.41 -11.62 -9.19
CA VAL A 232 8.62 -11.26 -7.77
C VAL A 232 10.02 -10.66 -7.53
N SER A 233 10.98 -10.86 -8.45
CA SER A 233 12.31 -10.29 -8.37
C SER A 233 12.47 -8.86 -8.89
N GLU A 234 11.48 -8.23 -9.56
CA GLU A 234 11.73 -6.98 -10.32
C GLU A 234 10.65 -5.88 -10.27
N THR A 235 9.48 -6.08 -9.66
CA THR A 235 8.38 -5.08 -9.79
C THR A 235 8.16 -4.25 -8.51
N LYS A 236 8.30 -2.92 -8.63
CA LYS A 236 7.78 -1.95 -7.66
C LYS A 236 6.30 -1.65 -8.00
N SER A 237 5.40 -1.70 -7.04
CA SER A 237 4.02 -1.21 -7.18
C SER A 237 3.98 0.31 -7.25
N THR A 238 3.09 0.86 -8.08
CA THR A 238 2.81 2.30 -8.10
C THR A 238 1.70 2.61 -7.07
N PRO A 239 1.87 3.59 -6.17
CA PRO A 239 0.83 4.02 -5.23
C PRO A 239 -0.46 4.52 -5.90
#